data_AF-A0A143XQY7-F1
#
_entry.id   AF-A0A143XQY7-F1
#
_cell.length_a   1.000
_cell.length_b   1.000
_cell.length_c   1.000
_cell.angle_alpha   90.00
_cell.angle_beta   90.00
_cell.angle_gamma   90.00
#
_symmetry.space_group_name_H-M   'P 1'
#
loop_
_entity.id
_entity.type
_entity.pdbx_description
1 polymer ?
#
loop_
_entity_poly.entity_id
_entity_poly.type
_entity_poly.pdbx_seq_one_letter_code
_entity_poly.pdbx_strand_id
1 'polypeptide(L)' 'MNLGNDKAFLMRVVSQCLPYIGYPRSLNAVSCINKAAEM' A
#
# COMPACT_ATOMS: atom_id res chain seq x y z
N MET A 1 -4.10 -17.73 -5.20
CA MET A 1 -4.75 -16.59 -5.87
C MET A 1 -3.79 -15.41 -5.84
N ASN A 2 -2.72 -15.47 -6.63
CA ASN A 2 -1.61 -14.50 -6.52
C ASN A 2 -1.71 -13.55 -7.71
N LEU A 3 -2.65 -12.60 -7.64
CA LEU A 3 -2.95 -11.60 -8.67
C LEU A 3 -1.84 -10.53 -8.78
N GLY A 4 -0.56 -10.92 -8.76
CA GLY A 4 0.56 -9.97 -8.87
C GLY A 4 0.60 -8.86 -7.82
N ASN A 5 -0.18 -8.96 -6.74
CA ASN A 5 -0.28 -7.97 -5.67
C ASN A 5 0.91 -8.08 -4.70
N ASP A 6 2.12 -8.01 -5.24
CA ASP A 6 3.31 -7.97 -4.40
C ASP A 6 3.37 -6.66 -3.60
N LYS A 7 4.18 -6.66 -2.54
CA LYS A 7 4.36 -5.48 -1.69
C LYS A 7 4.78 -4.26 -2.51
N ALA A 8 5.66 -4.43 -3.48
CA ALA A 8 6.17 -3.34 -4.31
C ALA A 8 5.06 -2.71 -5.17
N PHE A 9 4.18 -3.51 -5.74
CA PHE A 9 3.02 -3.07 -6.51
C PHE A 9 2.05 -2.26 -5.63
N LEU A 10 1.68 -2.80 -4.46
CA LEU A 10 0.78 -2.12 -3.55
C LEU A 10 1.35 -0.78 -3.04
N MET A 11 2.66 -0.74 -2.77
CA MET A 11 3.34 0.51 -2.40
C MET A 11 3.27 1.55 -3.52
N ARG A 12 3.50 1.14 -4.80
CA ARG A 12 3.38 2.04 -5.94
C ARG A 12 1.96 2.59 -6.11
N VAL A 13 0.95 1.76 -5.92
CA VAL A 13 -0.46 2.18 -6.00
C VAL A 13 -0.76 3.23 -4.92
N VAL A 14 -0.37 3.00 -3.67
CA VAL A 14 -0.59 3.95 -2.58
C VAL A 14 0.14 5.28 -2.82
N SER A 15 1.37 5.24 -3.36
CA SER A 15 2.11 6.47 -3.73
C SER A 15 1.40 7.30 -4.79
N GLN A 16 0.77 6.68 -5.80
CA GLN A 16 -0.02 7.40 -6.79
C GLN A 16 -1.30 8.01 -6.19
N CYS A 17 -1.84 7.41 -5.13
CA CYS A 17 -3.02 7.92 -4.44
C CYS A 17 -2.71 9.09 -3.48
N LEU A 18 -1.45 9.28 -3.08
CA LEU A 18 -1.03 10.29 -2.11
C LEU A 18 -1.61 11.71 -2.34
N PRO A 19 -1.59 12.30 -3.56
CA PRO A 19 -2.15 13.63 -3.79
C PRO A 19 -3.69 13.70 -3.62
N TYR A 20 -4.37 12.56 -3.69
CA TYR A 20 -5.84 12.49 -3.58
C TYR A 20 -6.32 12.22 -2.16
N ILE A 21 -5.59 11.40 -1.40
CA ILE A 21 -6.03 10.93 -0.06
C ILE A 21 -5.19 11.48 1.10
N GLY A 22 -4.04 12.10 0.80
CA GLY A 22 -3.13 12.71 1.78
C GLY A 22 -2.32 11.71 2.61
N TYR A 23 -1.39 12.25 3.41
CA TYR A 23 -0.43 11.47 4.21
C TYR A 23 -1.07 10.56 5.27
N PRO A 24 -2.02 11.01 6.13
CA PRO A 24 -2.53 10.16 7.20
C PRO A 24 -3.13 8.84 6.70
N ARG A 25 -3.91 8.90 5.61
CA ARG A 25 -4.56 7.71 5.02
C ARG A 25 -3.56 6.84 4.25
N SER A 26 -2.63 7.47 3.53
CA SER A 26 -1.60 6.73 2.79
C SER A 26 -0.66 5.98 3.75
N LEU A 27 -0.26 6.58 4.87
CA LEU A 27 0.59 5.94 5.88
C LEU A 27 -0.11 4.78 6.59
N ASN A 28 -1.41 4.91 6.86
CA ASN A 28 -2.21 3.79 7.35
C ASN A 28 -2.23 2.63 6.36
N ALA A 29 -2.41 2.91 5.06
CA ALA A 29 -2.37 1.88 4.01
C ALA A 29 -1.00 1.20 3.92
N VAL A 30 0.09 1.95 3.97
CA VAL A 30 1.47 1.40 4.00
C VAL A 30 1.66 0.47 5.20
N SER A 31 1.14 0.83 6.36
CA SER A 31 1.23 0.01 7.58
C SER A 31 0.47 -1.31 7.42
N CYS A 32 -0.72 -1.28 6.80
CA CYS A 32 -1.48 -2.50 6.48
C CYS A 32 -0.74 -3.40 5.48
N ILE A 33 -0.14 -2.82 4.43
CA ILE A 33 0.65 -3.56 3.44
C ILE A 33 1.85 -4.24 4.09
N ASN A 34 2.55 -3.55 4.99
CA ASN A 34 3.68 -4.14 5.72
C ASN A 34 3.25 -5.33 6.58
N LYS A 35 2.17 -5.18 7.36
CA LYS A 35 1.62 -6.28 8.18
C LYS A 35 1.19 -7.48 7.34
N ALA A 36 0.57 -7.23 6.18
CA ALA A 36 0.13 -8.28 5.27
C ALA A 36 1.30 -9.01 4.59
N ALA A 37 2.47 -8.37 4.47
CA ALA A 37 3.67 -8.97 3.90
C ALA A 37 4.52 -9.74 4.94
N GLU A 38 4.25 -9.56 6.23
CA GLU A 38 4.89 -10.29 7.33
C GLU A 38 4.17 -11.62 7.65
N MET A 39 2.91 -11.77 7.21
CA MET A 39 2.09 -12.98 7.33
C MET A 39 2.30 -13.93 6.15
#